data_AF-A0A8B2SIT0-F1
#
_entry.id   AF-A0A8B2SIT0-F1
#
_cell.length_a   1.000
_cell.length_b   1.000
_cell.length_c   1.000
_cell.angle_alpha   90.00
_cell.angle_beta   90.00
_cell.angle_gamma   90.00
#
_symmetry.space_group_name_H-M   'P 1'
#
loop_
_entity.id
_entity.type
_entity.pdbx_description
1 polymer ?
#
loop_
_entity_poly.entity_id
_entity_poly.type
_entity_poly.pdbx_seq_one_letter_code
_entity_poly.pdbx_strand_id
1 'polypeptide(L)'
;MKYLLADAIVYNDEDGSVSLINAPDEDAQLLTCTANTIMKLLVQHHGNVVERETFLQEVWDRRGLQGSNNSLNQYISILRKMLAALLPDALLIVTVPKTGFMLSADVTVTPLEEAPPTAETAKPAWRVRPEWLFCGALTLVVVALCLWIALTKPENSQREIHLLTHIGTCPVYTFTPLADVFHGKAITLAQTLQKDGHLPCLKNSIFYMHIQRTLFYGHEGRLVLSQCSLTQGKASACRTLYYYEW
;
A
#
# COMPACT_ATOMS: atom_id res chain seq x y z
N MET A 1 17.86 4.85 27.03
CA MET A 1 19.20 5.30 27.48
C MET A 1 19.99 5.92 26.34
N LYS A 2 20.75 6.97 26.61
CA LYS A 2 21.64 7.61 25.62
C LYS A 2 23.09 7.14 25.83
N TYR A 3 23.80 6.95 24.73
CA TYR A 3 25.19 6.52 24.68
C TYR A 3 25.98 7.50 23.83
N LEU A 4 27.15 7.92 24.31
CA LEU A 4 28.13 8.66 23.52
C LEU A 4 29.16 7.67 22.98
N LEU A 5 29.24 7.59 21.64
CA LEU A 5 30.11 6.72 20.86
C LEU A 5 31.25 7.56 20.25
N ALA A 6 32.49 7.09 20.39
CA ALA A 6 33.69 7.75 19.86
C ALA A 6 33.80 9.24 20.23
N ASP A 7 33.28 9.62 21.40
CA ASP A 7 33.25 11.00 21.93
C ASP A 7 32.62 12.05 20.99
N ALA A 8 31.92 11.60 19.95
CA ALA A 8 31.42 12.45 18.87
C ALA A 8 29.99 12.12 18.46
N ILE A 9 29.54 10.87 18.59
CA ILE A 9 28.20 10.42 18.15
C ILE A 9 27.33 10.14 19.37
N VAL A 10 26.18 10.79 19.47
CA VAL A 10 25.15 10.49 20.45
C VAL A 10 24.15 9.51 19.85
N TYR A 11 23.97 8.37 20.48
CA TYR A 11 23.00 7.33 20.12
C TYR A 11 21.98 7.15 21.24
N ASN A 12 20.69 7.23 20.93
CA ASN A 12 19.61 6.93 21.87
C ASN A 12 18.96 5.58 21.51
N ASP A 13 18.98 4.63 22.42
CA ASP A 13 18.45 3.28 22.16
C ASP A 13 16.92 3.18 22.24
N GLU A 14 16.24 4.17 22.83
CA GLU A 14 14.77 4.18 22.98
C GLU A 14 14.06 4.54 21.66
N ASP A 15 14.52 5.63 21.02
CA ASP A 15 13.93 6.13 19.78
C ASP A 15 14.77 5.76 18.54
N GLY A 16 16.02 5.32 18.73
CA GLY A 16 16.93 4.98 17.64
C GLY A 16 17.54 6.19 16.96
N SER A 17 17.58 7.36 17.61
CA SER A 17 18.23 8.55 17.07
C SER A 17 19.76 8.46 17.17
N VAL A 18 20.45 8.90 16.12
CA VAL A 18 21.91 8.98 16.02
C VAL A 18 22.30 10.36 15.49
N SER A 19 23.04 11.15 16.27
CA SER A 19 23.48 12.50 15.90
C SER A 19 24.92 12.76 16.31
N LEU A 20 25.53 13.83 15.83
CA LEU A 20 26.79 14.33 16.38
C LEU A 20 26.52 15.12 17.67
N ILE A 21 27.44 15.07 18.64
CA ILE A 21 27.32 15.72 19.96
C ILE A 21 27.05 17.24 19.88
N ASN A 22 27.46 17.90 18.79
CA ASN A 22 27.29 19.33 18.56
C ASN A 22 26.31 19.66 17.42
N ALA A 23 25.62 18.67 16.86
CA ALA A 23 24.63 18.91 15.82
C ALA A 23 23.28 19.28 16.46
N PRO A 24 22.50 20.19 15.83
CA PRO A 24 21.12 20.41 16.25
C PRO A 24 20.32 19.11 16.13
N ASP A 25 19.38 18.87 17.04
CA ASP A 25 18.54 17.66 17.07
C ASP A 25 17.79 17.39 15.74
N GLU A 26 17.65 18.40 14.89
CA GLU A 26 17.02 18.31 13.56
C GLU A 26 17.88 17.54 12.53
N ASP A 27 19.18 17.43 12.77
CA ASP A 27 20.12 16.67 11.93
C ASP A 27 20.29 15.21 12.40
N ALA A 28 19.52 14.78 13.42
CA ALA A 28 19.59 13.42 13.95
C ALA A 28 19.05 12.41 12.93
N GLN A 29 19.85 11.39 12.63
CA GLN A 29 19.45 10.29 11.77
C GLN A 29 18.68 9.24 12.56
N LEU A 30 17.51 8.84 12.06
CA LEU A 30 16.64 7.87 12.73
C LEU A 30 16.86 6.44 12.22
N LEU A 31 17.14 5.52 13.14
CA LEU A 31 17.22 4.09 12.87
C LEU A 31 15.83 3.46 12.74
N THR A 32 15.65 2.57 11.76
CA THR A 32 14.49 1.67 11.75
C THR A 32 14.51 0.75 12.97
N CYS A 33 13.36 0.22 13.40
CA CYS A 33 13.27 -0.67 14.57
C CYS A 33 14.27 -1.86 14.51
N THR A 34 14.41 -2.49 13.34
CA THR A 34 15.37 -3.58 13.11
C THR A 34 16.82 -3.10 13.23
N ALA A 35 17.16 -1.98 12.60
CA ALA A 35 18.50 -1.39 12.67
C ALA A 35 18.85 -0.94 14.09
N ASN A 36 17.89 -0.35 14.82
CA ASN A 36 18.05 0.07 16.20
C ASN A 36 18.33 -1.13 17.12
N THR A 37 17.62 -2.25 16.91
CA THR A 37 17.88 -3.48 17.68
C THR A 37 19.29 -4.02 17.44
N ILE A 38 19.74 -4.05 16.18
CA ILE A 38 21.09 -4.49 15.83
C ILE A 38 22.14 -3.57 16.49
N MET A 39 21.94 -2.25 16.40
CA MET A 39 22.82 -1.27 17.03
C MET A 39 22.84 -1.43 18.56
N LYS A 40 21.69 -1.65 19.18
CA LYS A 40 21.56 -1.91 20.62
C LYS A 40 22.37 -3.13 21.05
N LEU A 41 22.26 -4.25 20.33
CA LEU A 41 23.06 -5.45 20.60
C LEU A 41 24.56 -5.17 20.47
N LEU A 42 24.97 -4.42 19.45
CA LEU A 42 26.37 -4.04 19.26
C LEU A 42 26.91 -3.15 20.39
N VAL A 43 26.10 -2.21 20.90
CA VAL A 43 26.46 -1.32 22.01
C VAL A 43 26.46 -2.06 23.34
N GLN A 44 25.47 -2.93 23.59
CA GLN A 44 25.39 -3.75 24.81
C GLN A 44 26.55 -4.73 24.94
N HIS A 45 26.99 -5.30 23.81
CA HIS A 45 28.15 -6.19 23.74
C HIS A 45 29.38 -5.46 23.21
N HIS A 46 29.53 -4.16 23.51
CA HIS A 46 30.67 -3.36 23.07
C HIS A 46 32.02 -4.07 23.35
N GLY A 47 32.90 -4.07 22.35
CA GLY A 47 34.21 -4.73 22.41
C GLY A 47 34.17 -6.27 22.31
N ASN A 48 32.99 -6.88 22.26
CA ASN A 48 32.82 -8.33 22.11
C ASN A 48 32.14 -8.68 20.78
N VAL A 49 32.48 -9.85 20.24
CA VAL A 49 31.88 -10.35 19.00
C VAL A 49 30.47 -10.86 19.29
N VAL A 50 29.49 -10.29 18.61
CA VAL A 50 28.12 -10.81 18.60
C VAL A 50 28.00 -11.77 17.42
N GLU A 51 27.63 -13.01 17.72
CA GLU A 51 27.51 -14.06 16.72
C GLU A 51 26.33 -13.80 15.78
N ARG A 52 26.45 -14.29 14.53
CA ARG A 52 25.39 -14.13 13.52
C ARG A 52 24.07 -14.76 13.98
N GLU A 53 24.15 -15.89 14.66
CA GLU A 53 22.97 -16.60 15.16
C GLU A 53 22.27 -15.78 16.25
N THR A 54 23.02 -15.15 17.16
CA THR A 54 22.47 -14.24 18.18
C THR A 54 21.70 -13.09 17.54
N PHE A 55 22.23 -12.48 16.47
CA PHE A 55 21.49 -11.44 15.75
C PHE A 55 20.20 -11.99 15.12
N LEU A 56 20.25 -13.15 14.46
CA LEU A 56 19.08 -13.74 13.83
C LEU A 56 17.99 -14.04 14.87
N GLN A 57 18.38 -14.58 16.01
CA GLN A 57 17.49 -14.92 17.11
C GLN A 57 16.85 -13.68 17.75
N GLU A 58 17.65 -12.69 18.16
CA GLU A 58 17.17 -11.54 18.94
C GLU A 58 16.41 -10.49 18.09
N VAL A 59 16.80 -10.35 16.84
CA VAL A 59 16.23 -9.33 15.95
C VAL A 59 15.02 -9.86 15.18
N TRP A 60 15.02 -11.14 14.79
CA TRP A 60 13.96 -11.73 13.97
C TRP A 60 13.19 -12.84 14.66
N ASP A 61 13.84 -13.95 15.07
CA ASP A 61 13.12 -15.17 15.48
C ASP A 61 12.26 -14.95 16.73
N ARG A 62 12.77 -14.22 17.73
CA ARG A 62 12.00 -13.84 18.95
C ARG A 62 10.74 -13.02 18.65
N ARG A 63 10.67 -12.40 17.47
CA ARG A 63 9.54 -11.58 17.01
C ARG A 63 8.64 -12.33 16.03
N GLY A 64 8.90 -13.62 15.80
CA GLY A 64 8.18 -14.42 14.81
C GLY A 64 8.47 -14.00 13.37
N LEU A 65 9.60 -13.33 13.12
CA LEU A 65 10.06 -12.95 11.80
C LEU A 65 11.16 -13.89 11.34
N GLN A 66 11.33 -14.08 10.03
CA GLN A 66 12.40 -14.91 9.48
C GLN A 66 13.53 -14.01 8.95
N GLY A 67 14.63 -13.94 9.69
CA GLY A 67 15.85 -13.26 9.28
C GLY A 67 16.73 -14.14 8.39
N SER A 68 17.58 -13.54 7.56
CA SER A 68 18.61 -14.27 6.82
C SER A 68 19.97 -13.63 7.00
N ASN A 69 21.03 -14.41 6.74
CA ASN A 69 22.39 -13.90 6.73
C ASN A 69 22.59 -12.72 5.78
N ASN A 70 21.87 -12.71 4.65
CA ASN A 70 21.90 -11.60 3.70
C ASN A 70 21.23 -10.35 4.28
N SER A 71 20.07 -10.52 4.93
CA SER A 71 19.35 -9.43 5.60
C SER A 71 20.21 -8.80 6.69
N LEU A 72 20.87 -9.60 7.54
CA LEU A 72 21.79 -9.10 8.55
C LEU A 72 22.93 -8.28 7.92
N ASN A 73 23.56 -8.81 6.87
CA ASN A 73 24.65 -8.10 6.19
C ASN A 73 24.18 -6.76 5.59
N GLN A 74 22.97 -6.72 5.04
CA GLN A 74 22.38 -5.49 4.52
C GLN A 74 22.21 -4.44 5.62
N TYR A 75 21.65 -4.80 6.78
CA TYR A 75 21.49 -3.88 7.90
C TYR A 75 22.85 -3.40 8.45
N ILE A 76 23.83 -4.29 8.59
CA ILE A 76 25.19 -3.91 8.99
C ILE A 76 25.80 -2.93 7.98
N SER A 77 25.54 -3.11 6.68
CA SER A 77 26.04 -2.20 5.64
C SER A 77 25.37 -0.82 5.70
N ILE A 78 24.07 -0.78 6.03
CA ILE A 78 23.32 0.48 6.24
C ILE A 78 23.87 1.20 7.47
N LEU A 79 24.04 0.50 8.59
CA LEU A 79 24.60 1.06 9.83
C LEU A 79 26.00 1.63 9.58
N ARG A 80 26.88 0.89 8.88
CA ARG A 80 28.22 1.38 8.54
C ARG A 80 28.20 2.66 7.70
N LYS A 81 27.37 2.73 6.67
CA LYS A 81 27.29 3.91 5.79
C LYS A 81 26.85 5.16 6.54
N MET A 82 25.85 5.01 7.39
CA MET A 82 25.34 6.09 8.25
C MET A 82 26.38 6.55 9.27
N LEU A 83 26.99 5.61 9.98
CA LEU A 83 28.02 5.92 10.96
C LEU A 83 29.24 6.59 10.30
N ALA A 84 29.64 6.13 9.11
CA ALA A 84 30.71 6.75 8.33
C ALA A 84 30.31 8.12 7.75
N ALA A 85 29.03 8.41 7.54
CA ALA A 85 28.58 9.75 7.13
C ALA A 85 28.75 10.76 8.28
N LEU A 86 28.60 10.33 9.53
CA LEU A 86 28.81 11.15 10.72
C LEU A 86 30.30 11.26 11.07
N LEU A 87 31.03 10.14 10.96
CA LEU A 87 32.46 10.04 11.31
C LEU A 87 33.22 9.26 10.21
N PRO A 88 33.66 9.94 9.14
CA PRO A 88 34.26 9.28 7.96
C PRO A 88 35.51 8.46 8.25
N ASP A 89 36.32 8.87 9.22
CA ASP A 89 37.62 8.28 9.51
C ASP A 89 37.56 7.16 10.58
N ALA A 90 36.38 6.85 11.11
CA ALA A 90 36.22 5.87 12.20
C ALA A 90 35.54 4.56 11.72
N LEU A 91 36.24 3.44 11.87
CA LEU A 91 35.68 2.11 11.64
C LEU A 91 34.94 1.60 12.88
N LEU A 92 33.67 1.99 13.00
CA LEU A 92 32.87 1.69 14.18
C LEU A 92 32.41 0.22 14.26
N ILE A 93 31.95 -0.39 13.15
CA ILE A 93 31.46 -1.79 13.14
C ILE A 93 32.42 -2.69 12.36
N VAL A 94 33.07 -3.62 13.05
CA VAL A 94 34.05 -4.56 12.50
C VAL A 94 33.39 -5.91 12.18
N THR A 95 33.77 -6.50 11.04
CA THR A 95 33.37 -7.87 10.68
C THR A 95 34.39 -8.86 11.22
N VAL A 96 33.94 -9.88 11.94
CA VAL A 96 34.76 -11.03 12.32
C VAL A 96 34.41 -12.20 11.41
N PRO A 97 35.29 -12.58 10.47
CA PRO A 97 34.99 -13.61 9.48
C PRO A 97 34.51 -14.91 10.12
N LYS A 98 33.45 -15.50 9.54
CA LYS A 98 32.81 -16.76 10.00
C LYS A 98 32.14 -16.72 11.38
N THR A 99 32.30 -15.64 12.16
CA THR A 99 31.73 -15.54 13.52
C THR A 99 30.59 -14.53 13.61
N GLY A 100 30.81 -13.28 13.18
CA GLY A 100 29.83 -12.23 13.43
C GLY A 100 30.34 -10.81 13.27
N PHE A 101 29.80 -9.92 14.09
CA PHE A 101 30.07 -8.48 14.05
C PHE A 101 30.35 -7.95 15.45
N MET A 102 31.14 -6.89 15.51
CA MET A 102 31.56 -6.26 16.77
C MET A 102 31.56 -4.75 16.60
N LEU A 103 31.11 -4.03 17.63
CA LEU A 103 31.42 -2.61 17.78
C LEU A 103 32.87 -2.52 18.23
N SER A 104 33.73 -1.88 17.42
CA SER A 104 35.19 -1.87 17.62
C SER A 104 35.54 -1.52 19.07
N ALA A 105 36.45 -2.27 19.68
CA ALA A 105 36.88 -2.06 21.06
C ALA A 105 37.60 -0.72 21.26
N ASP A 106 38.12 -0.13 20.17
CA ASP A 106 38.78 1.17 20.18
C ASP A 106 37.80 2.35 20.28
N VAL A 107 36.49 2.07 20.24
CA VAL A 107 35.43 3.08 20.28
C VAL A 107 35.01 3.32 21.71
N THR A 108 35.21 4.53 22.23
CA THR A 108 34.68 4.88 23.55
C THR A 108 33.15 4.78 23.55
N VAL A 109 32.56 4.01 24.46
CA VAL A 109 31.11 3.96 24.70
C VAL A 109 30.85 4.40 26.13
N THR A 110 30.27 5.60 26.30
CA THR A 110 29.88 6.11 27.62
C THR A 110 28.36 6.27 27.72
N PRO A 111 27.71 5.68 28.74
CA PRO A 111 26.31 5.98 29.00
C PRO A 111 26.17 7.43 29.47
N LEU A 112 25.33 8.19 28.77
CA LEU A 112 24.93 9.53 29.18
C LEU A 112 23.76 9.36 30.16
N GLU A 113 24.08 9.29 31.44
CA GLU A 113 23.09 9.18 32.52
C GLU A 113 22.45 10.56 32.72
N GLU A 114 21.16 10.67 32.39
CA GLU A 114 20.38 11.88 32.69
C GLU A 114 20.29 12.00 34.22
N ALA A 115 21.07 12.91 34.80
CA ALA A 115 20.95 13.28 36.20
C ALA A 115 19.49 13.69 36.50
N PRO A 116 18.94 13.33 37.68
CA PRO A 116 17.55 13.59 38.00
C PRO A 116 17.25 15.10 37.92
N PRO A 117 16.07 15.49 37.41
CA PRO A 117 15.80 16.87 37.03
C PRO A 117 15.75 17.73 38.29
N THR A 118 16.81 18.50 38.52
CA THR A 118 16.75 19.63 39.46
C THR A 118 16.05 20.75 38.73
N ALA A 119 14.89 21.13 39.28
CA ALA A 119 14.02 22.15 38.75
C ALA A 119 14.76 23.49 38.62
N GLU A 120 15.07 23.88 37.39
CA GLU A 120 15.14 25.28 37.02
C GLU A 120 13.99 25.58 36.07
N THR A 121 13.16 26.52 36.52
CA THR A 121 11.94 27.02 35.86
C THR A 121 12.27 27.68 34.52
N ALA A 122 12.34 26.90 33.45
CA ALA A 122 12.14 27.41 32.10
C ALA A 122 10.64 27.37 31.80
N LYS A 123 10.02 28.55 31.72
CA LYS A 123 8.63 28.75 31.31
C LYS A 123 8.33 27.91 30.05
N PRO A 124 7.17 27.24 29.94
CA PRO A 124 6.85 26.49 28.74
C PRO A 124 6.58 27.50 27.63
N ALA A 125 7.62 27.88 26.90
CA ALA A 125 7.45 28.42 25.57
C ALA A 125 6.85 27.26 24.77
N TRP A 126 5.54 27.31 24.54
CA TRP A 126 4.89 26.50 23.52
C TRP A 126 5.44 26.94 22.16
N ARG A 127 6.68 26.51 21.88
CA ARG A 127 7.28 26.57 20.56
C ARG A 127 6.68 25.41 19.80
N VAL A 128 5.58 25.71 19.12
CA VAL A 128 5.02 24.82 18.11
C VAL A 128 6.11 24.68 17.05
N ARG A 129 6.79 23.51 17.02
CA ARG A 129 7.80 23.22 15.99
C ARG A 129 7.10 23.29 14.62
N PRO A 130 7.63 24.04 13.64
CA PRO A 130 6.97 24.22 12.34
C PRO A 130 6.74 22.90 11.58
N GLU A 131 7.49 21.85 11.93
CA GLU A 131 7.33 20.49 11.40
C GLU A 131 6.03 19.80 11.85
N TRP A 132 5.52 20.09 13.06
CA TRP A 132 4.21 19.58 13.52
C TRP A 132 3.03 20.29 12.83
N LEU A 133 3.23 21.55 12.41
CA LEU A 133 2.26 22.25 11.55
C LEU A 133 2.24 21.65 10.14
N PHE A 134 3.39 21.23 9.61
CA PHE A 134 3.45 20.55 8.31
C PHE A 134 2.84 19.15 8.34
N CYS A 135 3.09 18.35 9.39
CA CYS A 135 2.42 17.05 9.55
C CYS A 135 0.91 17.20 9.78
N GLY A 136 0.47 18.19 10.56
CA GLY A 136 -0.94 18.51 10.75
C GLY A 136 -1.63 18.95 9.45
N ALA A 137 -0.98 19.82 8.67
CA ALA A 137 -1.50 20.27 7.38
C ALA A 137 -1.57 19.11 6.37
N LEU A 138 -0.55 18.26 6.30
CA LEU A 138 -0.52 17.10 5.40
C LEU A 138 -1.64 16.10 5.75
N THR A 139 -1.84 15.80 7.03
CA THR A 139 -2.91 14.90 7.46
C THR A 139 -4.29 15.47 7.16
N LEU A 140 -4.52 16.77 7.37
CA LEU A 140 -5.78 17.43 7.00
C LEU A 140 -6.04 17.43 5.50
N VAL A 141 -5.00 17.64 4.67
CA VAL A 141 -5.11 17.57 3.20
C VAL A 141 -5.46 16.16 2.74
N VAL A 142 -4.80 15.13 3.30
CA VAL A 142 -5.10 13.73 2.97
C VAL A 142 -6.52 13.35 3.40
N VAL A 143 -6.94 13.75 4.61
CA VAL A 143 -8.30 13.49 5.10
C VAL A 143 -9.34 14.21 4.23
N ALA A 144 -9.08 15.47 3.86
CA ALA A 144 -9.97 16.22 2.95
C ALA A 144 -10.04 15.58 1.56
N LEU A 145 -8.92 15.08 1.02
CA LEU A 145 -8.89 14.34 -0.24
C LEU A 145 -9.68 13.03 -0.16
N CYS A 146 -9.51 12.26 0.93
CA CYS A 146 -10.25 11.03 1.16
C CYS A 146 -11.75 11.29 1.32
N LEU A 147 -12.13 12.34 2.06
CA LEU A 147 -13.51 12.77 2.21
C LEU A 147 -14.09 13.24 0.87
N TRP A 148 -13.33 14.01 0.09
CA TRP A 148 -13.72 14.41 -1.26
C TRP A 148 -13.98 13.17 -2.10
N ILE A 149 -13.05 12.20 -2.18
CA ILE A 149 -13.23 10.97 -2.97
C ILE A 149 -14.42 10.15 -2.48
N ALA A 150 -14.65 10.08 -1.15
CA ALA A 150 -15.78 9.35 -0.58
C ALA A 150 -17.12 10.04 -0.85
N LEU A 151 -17.16 11.38 -0.81
CA LEU A 151 -18.35 12.20 -1.08
C LEU A 151 -18.62 12.34 -2.58
N THR A 152 -17.58 12.39 -3.40
CA THR A 152 -17.66 12.31 -4.86
C THR A 152 -17.56 10.87 -5.34
N LYS A 153 -17.82 9.87 -4.48
CA LYS A 153 -18.11 8.53 -4.99
C LYS A 153 -19.16 8.74 -6.06
N PRO A 154 -18.83 8.53 -7.35
CA PRO A 154 -19.82 8.70 -8.38
C PRO A 154 -20.92 7.74 -7.99
N GLU A 155 -22.10 8.30 -7.73
CA GLU A 155 -23.33 7.54 -7.51
C GLU A 155 -23.27 6.38 -8.49
N ASN A 156 -23.17 5.17 -7.93
CA ASN A 156 -22.83 3.95 -8.66
C ASN A 156 -23.72 3.91 -9.88
N SER A 157 -23.18 4.39 -11.01
CA SER A 157 -24.00 4.87 -12.11
C SER A 157 -24.72 3.63 -12.57
N GLN A 158 -26.00 3.53 -12.17
CA GLN A 158 -26.88 2.49 -12.64
C GLN A 158 -26.82 2.67 -14.13
N ARG A 159 -26.07 1.82 -14.82
CA ARG A 159 -25.87 1.90 -16.26
C ARG A 159 -27.27 1.99 -16.83
N GLU A 160 -27.63 3.17 -17.35
CA GLU A 160 -28.98 3.42 -17.83
C GLU A 160 -29.26 2.35 -18.87
N ILE A 161 -30.24 1.50 -18.57
CA ILE A 161 -30.69 0.46 -19.49
C ILE A 161 -31.74 1.09 -20.39
N HIS A 162 -31.52 1.00 -21.70
CA HIS A 162 -32.41 1.60 -22.69
C HIS A 162 -33.33 0.52 -23.26
N LEU A 163 -34.64 0.77 -23.23
CA LEU A 163 -35.60 -0.14 -23.82
C LEU A 163 -35.48 -0.09 -25.35
N LEU A 164 -35.14 -1.23 -25.97
CA LEU A 164 -35.03 -1.36 -27.42
C LEU A 164 -36.38 -1.75 -28.04
N THR A 165 -36.99 -2.83 -27.55
CA THR A 165 -38.23 -3.39 -28.09
C THR A 165 -38.84 -4.42 -27.13
N HIS A 166 -39.95 -5.05 -27.55
CA HIS A 166 -40.55 -6.19 -26.86
C HIS A 166 -40.55 -7.41 -27.77
N ILE A 167 -40.17 -8.56 -27.23
CA ILE A 167 -40.35 -9.88 -27.87
C ILE A 167 -41.52 -10.56 -27.18
N GLY A 168 -42.70 -10.51 -27.82
CA GLY A 168 -43.95 -10.89 -27.17
C GLY A 168 -44.23 -9.98 -25.98
N THR A 169 -44.31 -10.54 -24.77
CA THR A 169 -44.53 -9.78 -23.52
C THR A 169 -43.23 -9.42 -22.79
N CYS A 170 -42.06 -9.83 -23.31
CA CYS A 170 -40.77 -9.65 -22.63
C CYS A 170 -40.06 -8.41 -23.16
N PRO A 171 -39.68 -7.44 -22.30
CA PRO A 171 -38.92 -6.28 -22.73
C PRO A 171 -37.46 -6.65 -23.02
N VAL A 172 -36.90 -6.02 -24.05
CA VAL A 172 -35.50 -6.14 -24.47
C VAL A 172 -34.80 -4.82 -24.20
N TYR A 173 -33.74 -4.86 -23.39
CA TYR A 173 -32.94 -3.71 -23.00
C TYR A 173 -31.54 -3.77 -23.58
N THR A 174 -30.95 -2.61 -23.87
CA THR A 174 -29.54 -2.44 -24.22
C THR A 174 -28.79 -1.65 -23.15
N PHE A 175 -27.49 -1.90 -23.03
CA PHE A 175 -26.60 -1.18 -22.09
C PHE A 175 -26.05 0.13 -22.65
N THR A 176 -26.34 0.43 -23.91
CA THR A 176 -25.89 1.64 -24.61
C THR A 176 -27.02 2.21 -25.46
N PRO A 177 -27.15 3.54 -25.56
CA PRO A 177 -28.12 4.15 -26.45
C PRO A 177 -27.78 3.80 -27.89
N LEU A 178 -28.80 3.45 -28.67
CA LEU A 178 -28.66 3.10 -30.07
C LEU A 178 -29.26 4.22 -30.93
N ALA A 179 -28.59 4.59 -32.02
CA ALA A 179 -29.10 5.59 -32.94
C ALA A 179 -30.34 5.06 -33.67
N ASP A 180 -31.29 5.93 -34.01
CA ASP A 180 -32.56 5.56 -34.64
C ASP A 180 -32.41 4.75 -35.92
N VAL A 181 -31.37 5.06 -36.69
CA VAL A 181 -31.01 4.36 -37.94
C VAL A 181 -30.73 2.86 -37.71
N PHE A 182 -30.22 2.49 -36.53
CA PHE A 182 -29.83 1.12 -36.22
C PHE A 182 -30.89 0.34 -35.43
N HIS A 183 -31.95 0.98 -34.94
CA HIS A 183 -33.02 0.33 -34.18
C HIS A 183 -33.65 -0.83 -34.95
N GLY A 184 -34.00 -0.63 -36.23
CA GLY A 184 -34.60 -1.69 -37.05
C GLY A 184 -33.71 -2.94 -37.17
N LYS A 185 -32.40 -2.74 -37.45
CA LYS A 185 -31.43 -3.84 -37.55
C LYS A 185 -31.24 -4.56 -36.21
N ALA A 186 -31.19 -3.82 -35.11
CA ALA A 186 -31.06 -4.39 -33.77
C ALA A 186 -32.30 -5.21 -33.34
N ILE A 187 -33.50 -4.75 -33.67
CA ILE A 187 -34.75 -5.48 -33.38
C ILE A 187 -34.77 -6.81 -34.15
N THR A 188 -34.43 -6.78 -35.44
CA THR A 188 -34.35 -8.00 -36.26
C THR A 188 -33.33 -8.98 -35.70
N LEU A 189 -32.14 -8.50 -35.30
CA LEU A 189 -31.12 -9.33 -34.65
C LEU A 189 -31.65 -9.96 -33.36
N ALA A 190 -32.34 -9.19 -32.50
CA ALA A 190 -32.91 -9.71 -31.25
C ALA A 190 -33.89 -10.87 -31.51
N GLN A 191 -34.75 -10.73 -32.53
CA GLN A 191 -35.72 -11.75 -32.91
C GLN A 191 -35.04 -12.99 -33.51
N THR A 192 -34.03 -12.82 -34.35
CA THR A 192 -33.27 -13.93 -34.93
C THR A 192 -32.56 -14.73 -33.83
N LEU A 193 -31.84 -14.06 -32.94
CA LEU A 193 -31.16 -14.72 -31.82
C LEU A 193 -32.12 -15.44 -30.87
N GLN A 194 -33.31 -14.87 -30.68
CA GLN A 194 -34.33 -15.49 -29.84
C GLN A 194 -34.82 -16.82 -30.44
N LYS A 195 -35.01 -16.86 -31.76
CA LYS A 195 -35.41 -18.07 -32.50
C LYS A 195 -34.29 -19.09 -32.54
N ASP A 196 -33.09 -18.70 -32.99
CA ASP A 196 -31.93 -19.59 -33.12
C ASP A 196 -31.52 -20.17 -31.76
N GLY A 197 -31.56 -19.31 -30.74
CA GLY A 197 -31.25 -19.63 -29.36
C GLY A 197 -32.30 -20.45 -28.62
N HIS A 198 -33.47 -20.67 -29.22
CA HIS A 198 -34.63 -21.31 -28.58
C HIS A 198 -34.92 -20.73 -27.19
N LEU A 199 -34.97 -19.39 -27.10
CA LEU A 199 -35.25 -18.66 -25.87
C LEU A 199 -36.74 -18.22 -25.86
N PRO A 200 -37.68 -19.05 -25.37
CA PRO A 200 -39.09 -18.65 -25.31
C PRO A 200 -39.25 -17.48 -24.34
N CYS A 201 -40.10 -16.50 -24.66
CA CYS A 201 -40.44 -15.45 -23.71
C CYS A 201 -41.21 -16.05 -22.52
N LEU A 202 -40.60 -16.00 -21.33
CA LEU A 202 -41.16 -16.53 -20.08
C LEU A 202 -41.84 -15.42 -19.28
N LYS A 203 -42.82 -15.80 -18.44
CA LYS A 203 -43.47 -14.85 -17.53
C LYS A 203 -42.44 -14.25 -16.57
N ASN A 204 -42.49 -12.93 -16.38
CA ASN A 204 -41.57 -12.19 -15.52
C ASN A 204 -40.09 -12.36 -15.94
N SER A 205 -39.82 -12.43 -17.25
CA SER A 205 -38.47 -12.45 -17.80
C SER A 205 -38.18 -11.21 -18.63
N ILE A 206 -36.90 -10.85 -18.68
CA ILE A 206 -36.38 -9.71 -19.42
C ILE A 206 -35.20 -10.15 -20.27
N PHE A 207 -35.00 -9.47 -21.40
CA PHE A 207 -33.85 -9.70 -22.25
C PHE A 207 -32.87 -8.55 -22.15
N TYR A 208 -31.58 -8.86 -22.01
CA TYR A 208 -30.49 -7.91 -22.18
C TYR A 208 -29.74 -8.23 -23.45
N MET A 209 -29.54 -7.21 -24.29
CA MET A 209 -28.85 -7.33 -25.55
C MET A 209 -27.65 -6.40 -25.60
N HIS A 210 -26.52 -6.94 -26.06
CA HIS A 210 -25.35 -6.15 -26.38
C HIS A 210 -24.93 -6.44 -27.82
N ILE A 211 -24.73 -5.37 -28.60
CA ILE A 211 -24.35 -5.43 -30.00
C ILE A 211 -23.10 -4.58 -30.17
N GLN A 212 -22.01 -5.18 -30.64
CA GLN A 212 -20.80 -4.42 -30.97
C GLN A 212 -21.07 -3.51 -32.17
N ARG A 213 -20.64 -2.24 -32.11
CA ARG A 213 -20.94 -1.24 -33.14
C ARG A 213 -20.49 -1.65 -34.55
N THR A 214 -19.44 -2.47 -34.66
CA THR A 214 -18.89 -2.96 -35.94
C THR A 214 -19.91 -3.73 -36.77
N LEU A 215 -20.83 -4.48 -36.13
CA LEU A 215 -21.91 -5.21 -36.83
C LEU A 215 -22.83 -4.29 -37.62
N PHE A 216 -23.05 -3.06 -37.12
CA PHE A 216 -23.92 -2.12 -37.82
C PHE A 216 -23.31 -1.68 -39.16
N TYR A 217 -21.98 -1.64 -39.25
CA TYR A 217 -21.21 -1.26 -40.43
C TYR A 217 -20.81 -2.45 -41.34
N GLY A 218 -21.30 -3.66 -41.05
CA GLY A 218 -21.06 -4.84 -41.90
C GLY A 218 -19.74 -5.57 -41.64
N HIS A 219 -19.10 -5.29 -40.51
CA HIS A 219 -17.95 -6.04 -40.03
C HIS A 219 -18.38 -7.08 -38.99
N GLU A 220 -17.57 -8.12 -38.83
CA GLU A 220 -17.74 -9.09 -37.74
C GLU A 220 -17.66 -8.41 -36.37
N GLY A 221 -18.26 -9.06 -35.39
CA GLY A 221 -18.13 -8.64 -34.01
C GLY A 221 -18.98 -9.46 -33.06
N ARG A 222 -19.07 -8.97 -31.84
CA ARG A 222 -19.72 -9.68 -30.74
C ARG A 222 -21.17 -9.27 -30.57
N LEU A 223 -21.98 -10.29 -30.33
CA LEU A 223 -23.41 -10.17 -30.12
C LEU A 223 -23.79 -11.06 -28.93
N VAL A 224 -24.49 -10.48 -27.96
CA VAL A 224 -24.89 -11.17 -26.73
C VAL A 224 -26.37 -10.94 -26.49
N LEU A 225 -27.10 -12.02 -26.26
CA LEU A 225 -28.49 -11.98 -25.80
C LEU A 225 -28.63 -12.79 -24.52
N SER A 226 -29.08 -12.15 -23.44
CA SER A 226 -29.30 -12.78 -22.14
C SER A 226 -30.77 -12.73 -21.76
N GLN A 227 -31.40 -13.87 -21.52
CA GLN A 227 -32.73 -13.94 -20.92
C GLN A 227 -32.59 -14.10 -19.41
N CYS A 228 -33.11 -13.17 -18.63
CA CYS A 228 -33.06 -13.20 -17.18
C CYS A 228 -34.45 -13.31 -16.56
N SER A 229 -34.60 -14.13 -15.52
CA SER A 229 -35.79 -14.13 -14.65
C SER A 229 -35.72 -13.00 -13.62
N LEU A 230 -36.85 -12.34 -13.41
CA LEU A 230 -37.01 -11.31 -12.39
C LEU A 230 -37.45 -11.92 -11.06
N THR A 231 -36.71 -11.61 -10.01
CA THR A 231 -37.05 -11.89 -8.60
C THR A 231 -37.03 -10.57 -7.84
N GLN A 232 -38.16 -10.17 -7.24
CA GLN A 232 -38.29 -8.87 -6.55
C GLN A 232 -37.87 -7.65 -7.40
N GLY A 233 -38.20 -7.68 -8.70
CA GLY A 233 -37.84 -6.59 -9.63
C GLY A 233 -36.36 -6.55 -10.02
N LYS A 234 -35.54 -7.50 -9.59
CA LYS A 234 -34.13 -7.63 -9.96
C LYS A 234 -33.88 -8.87 -10.81
N ALA A 235 -33.02 -8.75 -11.81
CA ALA A 235 -32.55 -9.90 -12.59
C ALA A 235 -31.77 -10.86 -11.67
N SER A 236 -32.08 -12.16 -11.72
CA SER A 236 -31.53 -13.16 -10.79
C SER A 236 -30.91 -14.37 -11.47
N ALA A 237 -31.66 -15.07 -12.34
CA ALA A 237 -31.15 -16.19 -13.12
C ALA A 237 -31.14 -15.85 -14.61
N CYS A 238 -29.96 -15.82 -15.22
CA CYS A 238 -29.79 -15.44 -16.63
C CYS A 238 -29.25 -16.60 -17.46
N ARG A 239 -29.87 -16.84 -18.60
CA ARG A 239 -29.35 -17.70 -19.66
C ARG A 239 -28.83 -16.81 -20.79
N THR A 240 -27.55 -16.90 -21.09
CA THR A 240 -26.89 -16.03 -22.06
C THR A 240 -26.40 -16.82 -23.27
N LEU A 241 -26.63 -16.25 -24.45
CA LEU A 241 -26.09 -16.70 -25.72
C LEU A 241 -25.03 -15.71 -26.19
N TYR A 242 -23.88 -16.24 -26.57
CA TYR A 242 -22.74 -15.48 -27.05
C TYR A 242 -22.45 -15.87 -28.50
N TYR A 243 -22.34 -14.86 -29.36
CA TYR A 243 -21.87 -15.00 -30.73
C TYR A 243 -20.64 -14.10 -30.86
N TYR A 244 -19.51 -14.71 -31.21
CA TYR A 244 -18.23 -14.01 -31.29
C TYR A 244 -17.90 -13.54 -32.72
N GLU A 245 -18.49 -14.20 -33.72
CA GLU A 245 -18.38 -13.92 -35.15
C GLU A 245 -19.79 -14.03 -35.76
N TRP A 246 -20.49 -12.90 -35.87
CA TRP A 246 -21.84 -12.79 -36.45
C TRP A 246 -21.81 -12.02 -37.76
#